data_AF-A0A4R7UES6-F1
#
_entry.id   AF-A0A4R7UES6-F1
#
_cell.length_a   1.000
_cell.length_b   1.000
_cell.length_c   1.000
_cell.angle_alpha   90.00
_cell.angle_beta   90.00
_cell.angle_gamma   90.00
#
_symmetry.space_group_name_H-M   'P 1'
#
loop_
_entity.id
_entity.type
_entity.pdbx_description
1 polymer ?
#
loop_
_entity_poly.entity_id
_entity_poly.type
_entity_poly.pdbx_seq_one_letter_code
_entity_poly.pdbx_strand_id
1 'polypeptide(L)'
;MSLKIKDFSYLFNKKWEITNNGDFLSFIYEKTKLPENGWKIHISAILVNYKQILNIVVCFCKQHKMTFKYIKDYKEFQNTLTQKKINNLTGKFITIYPINEKQAKFIILNLYSLLKGFSGPLTYSDKQYKNSIIHYRWGSITTYNENDYKTIIKKYKPDYIDDLFKTKNLNKSKKEFKGYQIIGIIYFDSYSNIWLTKKANLFYIIKESKRHFRFDKNIENRKKEFLISKLINSEYLPKAIEHFYNKQSYFFVYEFCPGTTLEKFKESISLLFDTKQSKYDLAHKLLNHNTKLIKFINDNNLILNDIKASNFIYNQIDDKLTFIDLEHSFIYSNKKRKLINKEIISQYYNPRQLNLKNDQLKLFYMLLDLFFDIKSNFYTIHFRKYISFIMYVNKDIQLFKVVLRLFKIFKKRFSPANINEIFNQPLIQKLLFDNKKVIFSNNNLTISEIFETLNKNLLSSNFIFKYYLMTVIDSHNFETIKNLIQNTIIDKELSKVSVNGTYNNDYSYSPYINNGTAGLIYIFLFIKFKFNINIYDENIIKLIIPLLNVFTRKIGIANGYAGLLIIKYLYFKLFDKSCENLKNELSFILFATKNNYVYDYDNNKIDESFLNGYQGLQFLYHVLVK
;
A
#
# COMPACT_ATOMS: atom_id res chain seq x y z
N MET A 1 19.57 -11.92 -21.91
CA MET A 1 19.78 -11.41 -23.29
C MET A 1 18.53 -10.66 -23.71
N SER A 2 18.61 -9.35 -23.88
CA SER A 2 17.47 -8.53 -24.32
C SER A 2 17.23 -8.77 -25.82
N LEU A 3 16.05 -9.26 -26.18
CA LEU A 3 15.67 -9.44 -27.57
C LEU A 3 15.46 -8.06 -28.20
N LYS A 4 16.29 -7.71 -29.19
CA LYS A 4 16.14 -6.46 -29.94
C LYS A 4 15.01 -6.60 -30.96
N ILE A 5 14.22 -5.55 -31.12
CA ILE A 5 13.29 -5.40 -32.25
C ILE A 5 14.12 -5.20 -33.53
N LYS A 6 13.59 -5.64 -34.67
CA LYS A 6 14.28 -5.55 -35.97
C LYS A 6 14.78 -4.12 -36.21
N ASP A 7 16.08 -4.01 -36.46
CA ASP A 7 16.71 -2.76 -36.82
C ASP A 7 16.48 -2.46 -38.31
N PHE A 8 16.10 -1.22 -38.63
CA PHE A 8 15.87 -0.75 -40.00
C PHE A 8 16.92 0.23 -40.48
N SER A 9 18.00 0.45 -39.71
CA SER A 9 19.04 1.43 -40.01
C SER A 9 19.64 1.25 -41.41
N TYR A 10 19.77 0.00 -41.86
CA TYR A 10 20.27 -0.36 -43.19
C TYR A 10 19.40 0.17 -44.36
N LEU A 11 18.14 0.54 -44.12
CA LEU A 11 17.27 1.10 -45.15
C LEU A 11 17.51 2.60 -45.41
N PHE A 12 18.28 3.29 -44.58
CA PHE A 12 18.41 4.75 -44.62
C PHE A 12 19.80 5.17 -45.12
N ASN A 13 19.86 6.22 -45.94
CA ASN A 13 21.11 6.73 -46.50
C ASN A 13 21.71 7.85 -45.63
N LYS A 14 22.86 8.41 -46.04
CA LYS A 14 23.59 9.45 -45.30
C LYS A 14 22.80 10.73 -44.97
N LYS A 15 21.61 10.94 -45.56
CA LYS A 15 20.72 12.09 -45.25
C LYS A 15 19.88 11.87 -43.98
N TRP A 16 20.08 10.77 -43.29
CA TRP A 16 19.39 10.42 -42.05
C TRP A 16 20.41 10.23 -40.94
N GLU A 17 20.18 10.92 -39.84
CA GLU A 17 20.88 10.67 -38.59
C GLU A 17 20.08 9.65 -37.78
N ILE A 18 20.76 8.59 -37.33
CA ILE A 18 20.14 7.53 -36.54
C ILE A 18 20.73 7.59 -35.14
N THR A 19 19.91 7.94 -34.16
CA THR A 19 20.35 8.11 -32.79
C THR A 19 19.71 7.09 -31.87
N ASN A 20 20.53 6.62 -30.93
CA ASN A 20 20.15 5.61 -29.96
C ASN A 20 20.02 6.28 -28.59
N ASN A 21 18.77 6.51 -28.16
CA ASN A 21 18.45 7.30 -26.98
C ASN A 21 17.76 6.43 -25.93
N GLY A 22 18.55 5.69 -25.14
CA GLY A 22 18.05 4.78 -24.11
C GLY A 22 17.18 3.68 -24.71
N ASP A 23 15.85 3.79 -24.55
CA ASP A 23 14.86 2.80 -24.99
C ASP A 23 14.43 2.96 -26.46
N PHE A 24 14.85 4.05 -27.11
CA PHE A 24 14.40 4.42 -28.46
C PHE A 24 15.51 4.33 -29.50
N LEU A 25 15.11 3.94 -30.72
CA LEU A 25 15.87 4.22 -31.93
C LEU A 25 15.15 5.33 -32.71
N SER A 26 15.86 6.43 -32.97
CA SER A 26 15.32 7.61 -33.64
C SER A 26 15.94 7.79 -35.02
N PHE A 27 15.12 8.19 -35.98
CA PHE A 27 15.47 8.42 -37.37
C PHE A 27 15.16 9.88 -37.69
N ILE A 28 16.20 10.70 -37.80
CA ILE A 28 16.11 12.15 -37.98
C ILE A 28 16.53 12.47 -39.41
N TYR A 29 15.65 13.07 -40.19
CA TYR A 29 15.99 13.49 -41.55
C TYR A 29 16.70 14.86 -41.51
N GLU A 30 17.93 14.92 -42.02
CA GLU A 30 18.90 16.02 -41.85
C GLU A 30 18.36 17.41 -42.21
N LYS A 31 17.46 17.49 -43.21
CA LYS A 31 16.88 18.77 -43.66
C LYS A 31 15.62 19.19 -42.90
N THR A 32 15.23 18.48 -41.84
CA THR A 32 13.97 18.71 -41.12
C THR A 32 14.20 19.65 -39.95
N LYS A 33 13.75 20.90 -40.07
CA LYS A 33 13.61 21.79 -38.91
C LYS A 33 12.31 21.50 -38.19
N LEU A 34 12.38 20.71 -37.11
CA LEU A 34 11.23 20.44 -36.24
C LEU A 34 10.94 21.67 -35.37
N PRO A 35 9.66 22.01 -35.12
CA PRO A 35 9.32 23.08 -34.20
C PRO A 35 9.64 22.66 -32.76
N GLU A 36 9.91 23.62 -31.87
CA GLU A 36 10.16 23.32 -30.45
C GLU A 36 8.95 22.65 -29.80
N ASN A 37 7.75 23.12 -30.11
CA ASN A 37 6.48 22.55 -29.68
C ASN A 37 5.62 22.24 -30.90
N GLY A 38 4.94 21.10 -30.89
CA GLY A 38 4.09 20.72 -32.00
C GLY A 38 3.28 19.46 -31.74
N TRP A 39 2.57 19.03 -32.78
CA TRP A 39 1.87 17.76 -32.77
C TRP A 39 2.85 16.59 -32.82
N LYS A 40 2.62 15.59 -31.97
CA LYS A 40 3.27 14.27 -32.03
C LYS A 40 2.20 13.23 -32.34
N ILE A 41 2.52 12.30 -33.23
CA ILE A 41 1.63 11.21 -33.59
C ILE A 41 2.18 9.94 -32.97
N HIS A 42 1.38 9.27 -32.16
CA HIS A 42 1.75 8.01 -31.52
C HIS A 42 0.95 6.86 -32.11
N ILE A 43 1.65 5.76 -32.40
CA ILE A 43 1.05 4.54 -32.90
C ILE A 43 1.21 3.48 -31.82
N SER A 44 0.08 2.91 -31.42
CA SER A 44 0.00 1.77 -30.50
C SER A 44 0.11 0.45 -31.27
N ALA A 45 0.53 -0.61 -30.59
CA ALA A 45 0.63 -1.94 -31.17
C ALA A 45 0.47 -3.01 -30.09
N ILE A 46 0.23 -4.26 -30.49
CA ILE A 46 0.31 -5.44 -29.64
C ILE A 46 1.45 -6.36 -30.08
N LEU A 47 1.88 -7.27 -29.22
CA LEU A 47 2.98 -8.20 -29.52
C LEU A 47 2.75 -9.07 -30.77
N VAL A 48 1.50 -9.28 -31.17
CA VAL A 48 1.16 -10.07 -32.36
C VAL A 48 1.41 -9.29 -33.65
N ASN A 49 1.16 -7.98 -33.68
CA ASN A 49 1.17 -7.19 -34.92
C ASN A 49 2.25 -6.10 -35.01
N TYR A 50 3.04 -5.88 -33.95
CA TYR A 50 4.02 -4.79 -33.89
C TYR A 50 5.03 -4.79 -35.05
N LYS A 51 5.47 -5.97 -35.52
CA LYS A 51 6.43 -6.09 -36.63
C LYS A 51 5.85 -5.55 -37.94
N GLN A 52 4.60 -5.90 -38.25
CA GLN A 52 3.91 -5.47 -39.47
C GLN A 52 3.63 -3.97 -39.43
N ILE A 53 3.15 -3.46 -38.30
CA ILE A 53 2.93 -2.02 -38.08
C ILE A 53 4.25 -1.26 -38.25
N LEU A 54 5.35 -1.74 -37.63
CA LEU A 54 6.66 -1.11 -37.73
C LEU A 54 7.15 -1.04 -39.18
N ASN A 55 7.07 -2.14 -39.94
CA ASN A 55 7.42 -2.17 -41.36
C ASN A 55 6.66 -1.09 -42.16
N ILE A 56 5.33 -1.05 -42.02
CA ILE A 56 4.47 -0.10 -42.75
C ILE A 56 4.86 1.34 -42.41
N VAL A 57 5.01 1.65 -41.12
CA VAL A 57 5.31 3.00 -40.65
C VAL A 57 6.72 3.44 -41.05
N VAL A 58 7.71 2.56 -40.93
CA VAL A 58 9.10 2.85 -41.36
C VAL A 58 9.14 3.15 -42.86
N CYS A 59 8.51 2.33 -43.69
CA CYS A 59 8.44 2.56 -45.14
C CYS A 59 7.74 3.88 -45.47
N PHE A 60 6.61 4.17 -44.82
CA PHE A 60 5.88 5.42 -44.98
C PHE A 60 6.73 6.64 -44.59
N CYS A 61 7.35 6.62 -43.40
CA CYS A 61 8.19 7.72 -42.92
C CYS A 61 9.42 7.92 -43.79
N LYS A 62 10.05 6.84 -44.30
CA LYS A 62 11.17 6.91 -45.23
C LYS A 62 10.76 7.58 -46.54
N GLN A 63 9.67 7.10 -47.17
CA GLN A 63 9.16 7.62 -48.44
C GLN A 63 8.85 9.12 -48.35
N HIS A 64 8.26 9.55 -47.23
CA HIS A 64 7.85 10.94 -47.02
C HIS A 64 8.85 11.80 -46.22
N LYS A 65 10.06 11.28 -45.97
CA LYS A 65 11.15 12.00 -45.27
C LYS A 65 10.74 12.59 -43.92
N MET A 66 10.08 11.79 -43.09
CA MET A 66 9.56 12.20 -41.77
C MET A 66 10.45 11.71 -40.65
N THR A 67 10.73 12.58 -39.67
CA THR A 67 11.44 12.20 -38.45
C THR A 67 10.52 11.37 -37.53
N PHE A 68 11.02 10.25 -37.03
CA PHE A 68 10.26 9.34 -36.18
C PHE A 68 11.18 8.56 -35.22
N LYS A 69 10.59 7.93 -34.21
CA LYS A 69 11.29 6.98 -33.33
C LYS A 69 10.37 5.84 -32.92
N TYR A 70 10.96 4.72 -32.52
CA TYR A 70 10.23 3.60 -31.95
C TYR A 70 11.00 2.96 -30.79
N ILE A 71 10.28 2.23 -29.93
CA ILE A 71 10.88 1.46 -28.84
C ILE A 71 11.66 0.30 -29.46
N LYS A 72 12.98 0.27 -29.29
CA LYS A 72 13.86 -0.73 -29.95
C LYS A 72 14.00 -2.03 -29.16
N ASP A 73 13.72 -2.00 -27.86
CA ASP A 73 13.85 -3.16 -26.99
C ASP A 73 12.50 -3.86 -26.81
N TYR A 74 12.48 -5.17 -27.02
CA TYR A 74 11.24 -5.94 -26.94
C TYR A 74 10.66 -5.95 -25.52
N LYS A 75 11.51 -6.03 -24.50
CA LYS A 75 11.08 -6.04 -23.10
C LYS A 75 10.50 -4.68 -22.71
N GLU A 76 11.11 -3.59 -23.15
CA GLU A 76 10.55 -2.26 -22.90
C GLU A 76 9.21 -2.04 -23.63
N PHE A 77 9.08 -2.51 -24.87
CA PHE A 77 7.79 -2.48 -25.55
C PHE A 77 6.74 -3.33 -24.81
N GLN A 78 7.13 -4.52 -24.33
CA GLN A 78 6.25 -5.35 -23.51
C GLN A 78 5.86 -4.65 -22.18
N ASN A 79 6.76 -3.88 -21.56
CA ASN A 79 6.48 -3.12 -20.35
C ASN A 79 5.39 -2.07 -20.59
N THR A 80 5.35 -1.41 -21.76
CA THR A 80 4.30 -0.43 -22.08
C THR A 80 2.89 -1.02 -22.13
N LEU A 81 2.78 -2.34 -22.30
CA LEU A 81 1.51 -3.09 -22.34
C LEU A 81 1.18 -3.81 -21.02
N THR A 82 2.11 -3.93 -20.08
CA THR A 82 1.95 -4.78 -18.89
C THR A 82 2.14 -4.04 -17.56
N GLN A 83 2.83 -2.90 -17.56
CA GLN A 83 3.09 -2.12 -16.35
C GLN A 83 1.81 -1.53 -15.77
N LYS A 84 1.57 -1.74 -14.47
CA LYS A 84 0.36 -1.29 -13.76
C LYS A 84 0.30 0.24 -13.60
N LYS A 85 1.41 0.85 -13.18
CA LYS A 85 1.51 2.30 -12.99
C LYS A 85 1.60 2.98 -14.35
N ILE A 86 0.67 3.89 -14.63
CA ILE A 86 0.63 4.64 -15.87
C ILE A 86 1.82 5.60 -15.93
N ASN A 87 2.45 5.65 -17.10
CA ASN A 87 3.51 6.58 -17.44
C ASN A 87 3.32 7.09 -18.89
N ASN A 88 4.20 7.99 -19.32
CA ASN A 88 4.13 8.60 -20.65
C ASN A 88 4.27 7.63 -21.82
N LEU A 89 4.78 6.41 -21.58
CA LEU A 89 4.97 5.37 -22.60
C LEU A 89 3.82 4.36 -22.64
N THR A 90 2.95 4.33 -21.63
CA THR A 90 1.89 3.33 -21.51
C THR A 90 1.01 3.30 -22.77
N GLY A 91 0.98 2.14 -23.44
CA GLY A 91 0.24 1.90 -24.69
C GLY A 91 0.88 2.46 -25.98
N LYS A 92 2.07 3.07 -25.94
CA LYS A 92 2.75 3.65 -27.10
C LYS A 92 3.84 2.73 -27.64
N PHE A 93 4.07 2.79 -28.96
CA PHE A 93 5.15 2.04 -29.62
C PHE A 93 5.99 2.90 -30.56
N ILE A 94 5.36 3.61 -31.51
CA ILE A 94 6.05 4.47 -32.49
C ILE A 94 5.60 5.92 -32.27
N THR A 95 6.53 6.86 -32.41
CA THR A 95 6.24 8.30 -32.41
C THR A 95 6.74 8.94 -33.70
N ILE A 96 5.88 9.69 -34.39
CA ILE A 96 6.22 10.45 -35.60
C ILE A 96 6.13 11.94 -35.28
N TYR A 97 7.08 12.73 -35.81
CA TYR A 97 7.24 14.15 -35.54
C TYR A 97 6.96 14.99 -36.80
N PRO A 98 5.71 15.45 -36.99
CA PRO A 98 5.37 16.44 -38.00
C PRO A 98 6.10 17.78 -37.82
N ILE A 99 6.45 18.44 -38.92
CA ILE A 99 6.99 19.82 -38.94
C ILE A 99 5.90 20.89 -38.74
N ASN A 100 4.65 20.57 -39.08
CA ASN A 100 3.50 21.47 -38.95
C ASN A 100 2.18 20.69 -38.98
N GLU A 101 1.06 21.40 -38.79
CA GLU A 101 -0.27 20.80 -38.76
C GLU A 101 -0.69 20.16 -40.09
N LYS A 102 -0.31 20.75 -41.23
CA LYS A 102 -0.63 20.19 -42.55
C LYS A 102 -0.01 18.81 -42.71
N GLN A 103 1.27 18.66 -42.33
CA GLN A 103 1.94 17.37 -42.33
C GLN A 103 1.34 16.41 -41.31
N ALA A 104 0.94 16.88 -40.12
CA ALA A 104 0.29 16.05 -39.12
C ALA A 104 -1.02 15.43 -39.65
N LYS A 105 -1.88 16.23 -40.30
CA LYS A 105 -3.11 15.74 -40.93
C LYS A 105 -2.82 14.75 -42.06
N PHE A 106 -1.83 15.05 -42.91
CA PHE A 106 -1.39 14.15 -43.97
C PHE A 106 -0.97 12.78 -43.42
N ILE A 107 -0.14 12.74 -42.38
CA ILE A 107 0.34 11.51 -41.76
C ILE A 107 -0.84 10.70 -41.21
N ILE A 108 -1.68 11.33 -40.40
CA ILE A 108 -2.81 10.65 -39.73
C ILE A 108 -3.79 10.07 -40.75
N LEU A 109 -4.14 10.81 -41.80
CA LEU A 109 -5.09 10.36 -42.83
C LEU A 109 -4.57 9.18 -43.63
N ASN A 110 -3.32 9.23 -44.09
CA ASN A 110 -2.72 8.16 -44.90
C ASN A 110 -2.44 6.91 -44.06
N LEU A 111 -1.84 7.07 -42.88
CA LEU A 111 -1.59 5.94 -42.00
C LEU A 111 -2.89 5.30 -41.48
N TYR A 112 -3.97 6.07 -41.31
CA TYR A 112 -5.27 5.50 -40.94
C TYR A 112 -5.78 4.49 -41.97
N SER A 113 -5.55 4.75 -43.27
CA SER A 113 -5.87 3.81 -44.34
C SER A 113 -4.97 2.58 -44.30
N LEU A 114 -3.66 2.79 -44.24
CA LEU A 114 -2.65 1.72 -44.26
C LEU A 114 -2.70 0.80 -43.03
N LEU A 115 -3.11 1.35 -41.89
CA LEU A 115 -3.14 0.64 -40.61
C LEU A 115 -4.56 0.14 -40.24
N LYS A 116 -5.49 0.15 -41.20
CA LYS A 116 -6.84 -0.38 -40.99
C LYS A 116 -6.77 -1.88 -40.69
N GLY A 117 -7.50 -2.33 -39.67
CA GLY A 117 -7.54 -3.73 -39.24
C GLY A 117 -6.52 -4.11 -38.16
N PHE A 118 -5.51 -3.28 -37.91
CA PHE A 118 -4.63 -3.48 -36.77
C PHE A 118 -5.29 -3.08 -35.44
N SER A 119 -4.83 -3.71 -34.36
CA SER A 119 -5.33 -3.54 -32.99
C SER A 119 -4.21 -3.09 -32.05
N GLY A 120 -4.56 -2.30 -31.05
CA GLY A 120 -3.63 -1.69 -30.10
C GLY A 120 -4.37 -1.02 -28.95
N PRO A 121 -3.72 -0.84 -27.80
CA PRO A 121 -4.34 -0.19 -26.65
C PRO A 121 -4.60 1.30 -26.91
N LEU A 122 -5.54 1.86 -26.15
CA LEU A 122 -5.61 3.31 -26.00
C LEU A 122 -4.40 3.84 -25.25
N THR A 123 -3.96 5.02 -25.64
CA THR A 123 -2.95 5.79 -24.90
C THR A 123 -3.64 6.75 -23.91
N TYR A 124 -2.95 7.09 -22.82
CA TYR A 124 -3.54 7.85 -21.71
C TYR A 124 -3.51 9.37 -21.88
N SER A 125 -2.48 9.86 -22.55
CA SER A 125 -2.21 11.30 -22.70
C SER A 125 -2.64 11.88 -24.03
N ASP A 126 -3.16 11.06 -24.95
CA ASP A 126 -3.32 11.43 -26.35
C ASP A 126 -4.78 11.26 -26.80
N LYS A 127 -5.17 12.03 -27.82
CA LYS A 127 -6.47 11.86 -28.46
C LYS A 127 -6.38 10.77 -29.51
N GLN A 128 -7.32 9.82 -29.47
CA GLN A 128 -7.44 8.79 -30.50
C GLN A 128 -8.00 9.40 -31.79
N TYR A 129 -7.39 9.06 -32.94
CA TYR A 129 -7.97 9.37 -34.23
C TYR A 129 -8.96 8.29 -34.66
N LYS A 130 -10.26 8.63 -34.65
CA LYS A 130 -11.36 7.69 -34.92
C LYS A 130 -11.20 6.42 -34.07
N ASN A 131 -11.59 5.26 -34.59
CA ASN A 131 -11.42 3.97 -33.91
C ASN A 131 -10.16 3.25 -34.42
N SER A 132 -8.97 3.86 -34.29
CA SER A 132 -7.70 3.32 -34.81
C SER A 132 -6.59 3.23 -33.77
N ILE A 133 -5.47 2.62 -34.14
CA ILE A 133 -4.25 2.58 -33.32
C ILE A 133 -3.44 3.88 -33.32
N ILE A 134 -3.92 4.91 -34.04
CA ILE A 134 -3.28 6.21 -34.21
C ILE A 134 -3.83 7.20 -33.19
N HIS A 135 -2.91 7.84 -32.48
CA HIS A 135 -3.19 8.84 -31.46
C HIS A 135 -2.34 10.08 -31.71
N TYR A 136 -2.75 11.22 -31.20
CA TYR A 136 -1.99 12.47 -31.33
C TYR A 136 -2.14 13.37 -30.10
N ARG A 137 -1.06 14.10 -29.79
CA ARG A 137 -1.04 15.13 -28.73
C ARG A 137 -0.12 16.28 -29.10
N TRP A 138 -0.35 17.43 -28.49
CA TRP A 138 0.54 18.58 -28.55
C TRP A 138 1.58 18.51 -27.42
N GLY A 139 2.84 18.85 -27.71
CA GLY A 139 3.88 18.98 -26.68
C GLY A 139 5.29 19.23 -27.25
N SER A 140 6.29 19.35 -26.36
CA SER A 140 7.67 19.68 -26.76
C SER A 140 8.34 18.59 -27.58
N ILE A 141 8.86 18.91 -28.76
CA ILE A 141 9.50 17.96 -29.68
C ILE A 141 11.02 17.91 -29.46
N THR A 142 11.66 19.04 -29.19
CA THR A 142 13.14 19.17 -29.15
C THR A 142 13.72 19.18 -27.72
N THR A 143 12.94 19.54 -26.70
CA THR A 143 13.42 19.62 -25.31
C THR A 143 12.65 18.69 -24.38
N TYR A 144 13.38 17.96 -23.53
CA TYR A 144 12.78 17.17 -22.47
C TYR A 144 12.33 18.12 -21.35
N ASN A 145 11.02 18.26 -21.16
CA ASN A 145 10.46 19.17 -20.17
C ASN A 145 9.92 18.33 -19.00
N GLU A 146 10.44 18.48 -17.78
CA GLU A 146 9.98 17.71 -16.61
C GLU A 146 8.48 17.89 -16.32
N ASN A 147 7.89 18.99 -16.78
CA ASN A 147 6.46 19.27 -16.69
C ASN A 147 5.59 18.32 -17.55
N ASP A 148 6.15 17.58 -18.52
CA ASP A 148 5.43 16.54 -19.29
C ASP A 148 5.02 15.34 -18.40
N TYR A 149 5.61 15.19 -17.20
CA TYR A 149 5.20 14.20 -16.21
C TYR A 149 4.02 14.64 -15.33
N LYS A 150 3.87 15.95 -15.09
CA LYS A 150 2.77 16.49 -14.26
C LYS A 150 1.42 16.45 -14.98
N THR A 151 1.40 16.22 -16.29
CA THR A 151 0.23 16.30 -17.18
C THR A 151 -0.24 14.95 -17.73
N ILE A 152 0.26 13.82 -17.22
CA ILE A 152 -0.05 12.44 -17.69
C ILE A 152 -1.56 12.16 -17.85
N ILE A 153 -2.43 12.92 -17.16
CA ILE A 153 -3.89 12.69 -17.13
C ILE A 153 -4.71 13.90 -17.65
N LYS A 154 -4.14 15.10 -17.84
CA LYS A 154 -4.98 16.32 -17.81
C LYS A 154 -5.35 17.00 -19.14
N LYS A 155 -4.67 16.79 -20.27
CA LYS A 155 -5.10 17.30 -21.61
C LYS A 155 -4.15 16.86 -22.72
N TYR A 156 -4.68 16.38 -23.85
CA TYR A 156 -3.88 16.03 -25.05
C TYR A 156 -3.40 17.27 -25.83
N LYS A 157 -3.96 18.45 -25.53
CA LYS A 157 -3.54 19.75 -26.06
C LYS A 157 -3.89 20.87 -25.06
N PRO A 158 -3.16 22.00 -25.06
CA PRO A 158 -3.59 23.23 -24.39
C PRO A 158 -4.89 23.79 -24.97
N ASP A 159 -5.57 24.65 -24.22
CA ASP A 159 -6.86 25.23 -24.65
C ASP A 159 -6.71 26.20 -25.83
N TYR A 160 -5.58 26.91 -25.90
CA TYR A 160 -5.26 27.88 -26.96
C TYR A 160 -4.81 27.23 -28.29
N ILE A 161 -4.61 25.91 -28.32
CA ILE A 161 -4.27 25.18 -29.56
C ILE A 161 -5.55 24.60 -30.15
N ASP A 162 -5.85 24.86 -31.42
CA ASP A 162 -6.98 24.25 -32.10
C ASP A 162 -6.78 22.74 -32.31
N ASP A 163 -7.87 21.97 -32.31
CA ASP A 163 -7.78 20.55 -32.62
C ASP A 163 -7.48 20.30 -34.11
N LEU A 164 -6.57 19.36 -34.42
CA LEU A 164 -6.28 18.97 -35.80
C LEU A 164 -7.54 18.58 -36.59
N PHE A 165 -8.50 17.94 -35.94
CA PHE A 165 -9.75 17.50 -36.53
C PHE A 165 -10.91 18.10 -35.73
N LYS A 166 -11.42 19.26 -36.18
CA LYS A 166 -12.63 19.89 -35.64
C LYS A 166 -13.70 18.82 -35.45
N THR A 167 -14.01 18.52 -34.19
CA THR A 167 -15.05 17.55 -33.85
C THR A 167 -16.30 18.39 -33.62
N LYS A 168 -17.37 18.15 -34.38
CA LYS A 168 -18.69 18.74 -34.06
C LYS A 168 -18.94 18.46 -32.59
N ASN A 169 -19.26 19.51 -31.83
CA ASN A 169 -19.53 19.44 -30.39
C ASN A 169 -20.44 18.25 -30.09
N LEU A 170 -19.84 17.13 -29.68
CA LEU A 170 -20.56 16.08 -29.00
C LEU A 170 -20.91 16.73 -27.68
N ASN A 171 -22.19 17.09 -27.55
CA ASN A 171 -22.82 17.50 -26.30
C ASN A 171 -22.13 16.75 -25.16
N LYS A 172 -21.64 17.48 -24.14
CA LYS A 172 -21.05 16.90 -22.92
C LYS A 172 -22.07 15.90 -22.36
N SER A 173 -22.03 14.67 -22.83
CA SER A 173 -22.92 13.62 -22.41
C SER A 173 -22.66 13.46 -20.92
N LYS A 174 -23.74 13.36 -20.13
CA LYS A 174 -23.61 12.93 -18.74
C LYS A 174 -22.67 11.72 -18.75
N LYS A 175 -21.61 11.77 -17.93
CA LYS A 175 -20.61 10.70 -17.85
C LYS A 175 -21.32 9.48 -17.27
N GLU A 176 -21.85 8.64 -18.14
CA GLU A 176 -22.57 7.42 -17.79
C GLU A 176 -22.09 6.26 -18.65
N PHE A 177 -22.18 5.06 -18.08
CA PHE A 177 -21.96 3.83 -18.81
C PHE A 177 -23.29 3.10 -18.94
N LYS A 178 -23.89 2.98 -20.13
CA LYS A 178 -25.14 2.20 -20.34
C LYS A 178 -26.25 2.55 -19.31
N GLY A 179 -26.45 3.85 -19.06
CA GLY A 179 -27.42 4.38 -18.08
C GLY A 179 -26.99 4.31 -16.60
N TYR A 180 -25.76 3.89 -16.30
CA TYR A 180 -25.16 4.00 -14.96
C TYR A 180 -24.42 5.33 -14.84
N GLN A 181 -24.93 6.24 -14.02
CA GLN A 181 -24.30 7.53 -13.76
C GLN A 181 -22.99 7.33 -13.00
N ILE A 182 -21.88 7.89 -13.49
CA ILE A 182 -20.58 7.84 -12.80
C ILE A 182 -20.59 8.81 -11.62
N ILE A 183 -20.38 8.29 -10.42
CA ILE A 183 -20.24 9.06 -9.18
C ILE A 183 -18.77 9.36 -8.91
N GLY A 184 -17.90 8.36 -9.09
CA GLY A 184 -16.47 8.51 -8.83
C GLY A 184 -15.66 7.31 -9.30
N ILE A 185 -14.34 7.44 -9.19
CA ILE A 185 -13.39 6.37 -9.46
C ILE A 185 -12.75 5.93 -8.15
N ILE A 186 -12.88 4.64 -7.82
CA ILE A 186 -12.30 4.04 -6.61
C ILE A 186 -10.87 3.59 -6.90
N TYR A 187 -10.65 3.03 -8.10
CA TYR A 187 -9.36 2.50 -8.50
C TYR A 187 -9.09 2.79 -9.97
N PHE A 188 -7.84 3.13 -10.29
CA PHE A 188 -7.41 3.51 -11.62
C PHE A 188 -5.99 3.00 -11.88
N ASP A 189 -5.82 2.19 -12.92
CA ASP A 189 -4.51 1.77 -13.43
C ASP A 189 -4.48 1.65 -14.96
N SER A 190 -3.37 1.16 -15.51
CA SER A 190 -3.17 1.06 -16.96
C SER A 190 -4.10 0.07 -17.69
N TYR A 191 -4.76 -0.86 -16.99
CA TYR A 191 -5.57 -1.92 -17.62
C TYR A 191 -6.88 -2.27 -16.90
N SER A 192 -7.15 -1.67 -15.76
CA SER A 192 -8.37 -1.85 -14.99
C SER A 192 -8.75 -0.59 -14.23
N ASN A 193 -10.05 -0.29 -14.24
CA ASN A 193 -10.63 0.77 -13.43
C ASN A 193 -11.78 0.18 -12.60
N ILE A 194 -12.01 0.75 -11.42
CA ILE A 194 -13.16 0.44 -10.57
C ILE A 194 -13.93 1.73 -10.36
N TRP A 195 -15.15 1.78 -10.87
CA TRP A 195 -16.02 2.94 -10.86
C TRP A 195 -17.14 2.74 -9.83
N LEU A 196 -17.40 3.78 -9.03
CA LEU A 196 -18.64 3.89 -8.27
C LEU A 196 -19.69 4.55 -9.17
N THR A 197 -20.82 3.88 -9.32
CA THR A 197 -21.90 4.34 -10.20
C THR A 197 -23.26 4.25 -9.51
N LYS A 198 -24.25 4.97 -10.05
CA LYS A 198 -25.62 5.00 -9.55
C LYS A 198 -26.61 4.76 -10.68
N LYS A 199 -27.64 3.94 -10.45
CA LYS A 199 -28.75 3.70 -11.39
C LYS A 199 -30.02 3.42 -10.59
N ALA A 200 -31.12 4.10 -10.91
CA ALA A 200 -32.41 3.97 -10.20
C ALA A 200 -32.28 4.06 -8.66
N ASN A 201 -31.52 5.06 -8.18
CA ASN A 201 -31.22 5.27 -6.76
C ASN A 201 -30.39 4.20 -6.03
N LEU A 202 -29.96 3.14 -6.70
CA LEU A 202 -29.05 2.14 -6.17
C LEU A 202 -27.61 2.37 -6.62
N PHE A 203 -26.66 2.01 -5.77
CA PHE A 203 -25.23 2.09 -6.07
C PHE A 203 -24.71 0.77 -6.64
N TYR A 204 -23.77 0.88 -7.57
CA TYR A 204 -23.14 -0.24 -8.25
C TYR A 204 -21.64 -0.01 -8.42
N ILE A 205 -20.90 -1.11 -8.45
CA ILE A 205 -19.49 -1.13 -8.83
C ILE A 205 -19.38 -1.58 -10.27
N ILE A 206 -18.78 -0.74 -11.13
CA ILE A 206 -18.39 -1.13 -12.48
C ILE A 206 -16.90 -1.38 -12.52
N LYS A 207 -16.55 -2.62 -12.80
CA LYS A 207 -15.19 -3.13 -12.95
C LYS A 207 -14.84 -3.15 -14.43
N GLU A 208 -14.01 -2.21 -14.88
CA GLU A 208 -13.52 -2.10 -16.26
C GLU A 208 -12.24 -2.92 -16.44
N SER A 209 -12.14 -3.61 -17.58
CA SER A 209 -10.95 -4.31 -18.06
C SER A 209 -10.64 -3.83 -19.47
N LYS A 210 -9.53 -3.09 -19.61
CA LYS A 210 -9.12 -2.49 -20.89
C LYS A 210 -8.50 -3.55 -21.80
N ARG A 211 -8.80 -3.46 -23.09
CA ARG A 211 -8.27 -4.36 -24.13
C ARG A 211 -6.81 -4.03 -24.45
N HIS A 212 -6.12 -5.03 -24.96
CA HIS A 212 -4.76 -4.98 -25.50
C HIS A 212 -3.65 -4.73 -24.46
N PHE A 213 -4.00 -4.56 -23.19
CA PHE A 213 -3.07 -4.60 -22.08
C PHE A 213 -3.02 -6.00 -21.46
N ARG A 214 -1.88 -6.38 -20.88
CA ARG A 214 -1.63 -7.71 -20.26
C ARG A 214 -2.11 -8.90 -21.11
N PHE A 215 -2.05 -8.76 -22.43
CA PHE A 215 -2.49 -9.78 -23.39
C PHE A 215 -3.94 -10.22 -23.18
N ASP A 216 -4.81 -9.29 -22.76
CA ASP A 216 -6.23 -9.53 -22.45
C ASP A 216 -6.49 -10.55 -21.31
N LYS A 217 -5.45 -10.99 -20.58
CA LYS A 217 -5.56 -11.93 -19.45
C LYS A 217 -6.41 -11.36 -18.30
N ASN A 218 -6.35 -10.05 -18.09
CA ASN A 218 -7.22 -9.33 -17.14
C ASN A 218 -8.70 -9.46 -17.51
N ILE A 219 -9.04 -9.48 -18.80
CA ILE A 219 -10.43 -9.67 -19.26
C ILE A 219 -10.87 -11.11 -19.01
N GLU A 220 -10.03 -12.10 -19.31
CA GLU A 220 -10.35 -13.51 -19.03
C GLU A 220 -10.59 -13.78 -17.54
N ASN A 221 -9.73 -13.24 -16.67
CA ASN A 221 -9.89 -13.35 -15.23
C ASN A 221 -11.19 -12.69 -14.76
N ARG A 222 -11.50 -11.48 -15.25
CA ARG A 222 -12.71 -10.75 -14.86
C ARG A 222 -13.99 -11.43 -15.38
N LYS A 223 -13.95 -12.08 -16.54
CA LYS A 223 -15.05 -12.95 -17.03
C LYS A 223 -15.29 -14.13 -16.10
N LYS A 224 -14.23 -14.81 -15.64
CA LYS A 224 -14.33 -15.92 -14.68
C LYS A 224 -14.94 -15.45 -13.36
N GLU A 225 -14.44 -14.34 -12.82
CA GLU A 225 -15.01 -13.71 -11.63
C GLU A 225 -16.51 -13.44 -11.80
N PHE A 226 -16.93 -12.81 -12.90
CA PHE A 226 -18.34 -12.50 -13.15
C PHE A 226 -19.19 -13.77 -13.18
N LEU A 227 -18.71 -14.83 -13.83
CA LEU A 227 -19.41 -16.11 -13.89
C LEU A 227 -19.54 -16.76 -12.50
N ILE A 228 -18.47 -16.79 -11.71
CA ILE A 228 -18.50 -17.35 -10.35
C ILE A 228 -19.50 -16.58 -9.48
N SER A 229 -19.42 -15.26 -9.49
CA SER A 229 -20.33 -14.37 -8.75
C SER A 229 -21.79 -14.51 -9.22
N LYS A 230 -22.02 -14.77 -10.51
CA LYS A 230 -23.38 -14.99 -11.04
C LYS A 230 -23.94 -16.36 -10.65
N LEU A 231 -23.10 -17.39 -10.63
CA LEU A 231 -23.48 -18.76 -10.29
C LEU A 231 -23.74 -18.94 -8.79
N ILE A 232 -22.94 -18.30 -7.94
CA ILE A 232 -23.00 -18.45 -6.49
C ILE A 232 -23.65 -17.21 -5.87
N ASN A 233 -24.96 -17.26 -5.66
CA ASN A 233 -25.68 -16.21 -4.95
C ASN A 233 -25.46 -16.35 -3.43
N SER A 234 -24.78 -15.38 -2.82
CA SER A 234 -24.38 -15.46 -1.41
C SER A 234 -24.13 -14.06 -0.85
N GLU A 235 -24.34 -13.90 0.46
CA GLU A 235 -23.95 -12.68 1.16
C GLU A 235 -22.43 -12.46 1.19
N TYR A 236 -21.64 -13.53 1.03
CA TYR A 236 -20.18 -13.46 1.10
C TYR A 236 -19.53 -12.97 -0.20
N LEU A 237 -20.28 -12.86 -1.31
CA LEU A 237 -19.77 -12.42 -2.60
C LEU A 237 -20.64 -11.28 -3.15
N PRO A 238 -20.07 -10.30 -3.86
CA PRO A 238 -20.89 -9.30 -4.55
C PRO A 238 -21.69 -9.97 -5.67
N LYS A 239 -22.98 -9.69 -5.77
CA LYS A 239 -23.84 -10.16 -6.85
C LYS A 239 -23.48 -9.54 -8.20
N ALA A 240 -23.21 -10.39 -9.19
CA ALA A 240 -23.05 -10.00 -10.59
C ALA A 240 -24.40 -9.60 -11.21
N ILE A 241 -24.49 -8.36 -11.70
CA ILE A 241 -25.70 -7.80 -12.29
C ILE A 241 -25.71 -8.09 -13.79
N GLU A 242 -24.85 -7.40 -14.54
CA GLU A 242 -24.73 -7.49 -15.99
C GLU A 242 -23.29 -7.18 -16.45
N HIS A 243 -22.97 -7.48 -17.70
CA HIS A 243 -21.73 -7.03 -18.32
C HIS A 243 -22.02 -6.45 -19.71
N PHE A 244 -21.14 -5.59 -20.18
CA PHE A 244 -21.18 -5.02 -21.53
C PHE A 244 -19.76 -4.69 -21.98
N TYR A 245 -19.60 -4.35 -23.25
CA TYR A 245 -18.30 -4.00 -23.79
C TYR A 245 -18.44 -2.93 -24.86
N ASN A 246 -17.35 -2.23 -25.10
CA ASN A 246 -17.16 -1.42 -26.29
C ASN A 246 -15.88 -1.89 -27.01
N LYS A 247 -15.45 -1.15 -28.03
CA LYS A 247 -14.24 -1.51 -28.80
C LYS A 247 -12.96 -1.51 -27.97
N GLN A 248 -12.91 -0.81 -26.84
CA GLN A 248 -11.69 -0.57 -26.07
C GLN A 248 -11.68 -1.31 -24.73
N SER A 249 -12.84 -1.71 -24.19
CA SER A 249 -12.95 -2.21 -22.82
C SER A 249 -14.16 -3.12 -22.61
N TYR A 250 -14.03 -4.01 -21.65
CA TYR A 250 -15.11 -4.79 -21.06
C TYR A 250 -15.48 -4.21 -19.70
N PHE A 251 -16.76 -4.20 -19.39
CA PHE A 251 -17.31 -3.66 -18.15
C PHE A 251 -18.17 -4.72 -17.50
N PHE A 252 -17.95 -4.93 -16.20
CA PHE A 252 -18.66 -5.91 -15.38
C PHE A 252 -19.29 -5.18 -14.20
N VAL A 253 -20.61 -5.28 -14.09
CA VAL A 253 -21.41 -4.57 -13.08
C VAL A 253 -21.72 -5.51 -11.92
N TYR A 254 -21.41 -5.05 -10.72
CA TYR A 254 -21.68 -5.73 -9.46
C TYR A 254 -22.52 -4.83 -8.55
N GLU A 255 -23.27 -5.44 -7.65
CA GLU A 255 -23.88 -4.70 -6.55
C GLU A 255 -22.81 -3.98 -5.71
N PHE A 256 -23.16 -2.82 -5.18
CA PHE A 256 -22.31 -2.13 -4.23
C PHE A 256 -22.36 -2.82 -2.86
N CYS A 257 -21.19 -3.09 -2.29
CA CYS A 257 -21.04 -3.63 -0.94
C CYS A 257 -20.71 -2.49 0.03
N PRO A 258 -21.64 -2.06 0.90
CA PRO A 258 -21.37 -1.02 1.88
C PRO A 258 -20.36 -1.50 2.94
N GLY A 259 -19.64 -0.56 3.54
CA GLY A 259 -18.68 -0.82 4.62
C GLY A 259 -17.26 -0.37 4.29
N THR A 260 -16.30 -0.84 5.09
CA THR A 260 -14.88 -0.54 4.94
C THR A 260 -14.08 -1.82 4.74
N THR A 261 -12.91 -1.72 4.08
CA THR A 261 -12.05 -2.89 3.94
C THR A 261 -11.47 -3.31 5.29
N LEU A 262 -11.27 -4.62 5.51
CA LEU A 262 -10.64 -5.09 6.76
C LEU A 262 -9.24 -4.49 6.98
N GLU A 263 -8.53 -4.18 5.89
CA GLU A 263 -7.25 -3.46 5.95
C GLU A 263 -7.38 -2.08 6.63
N LYS A 264 -8.36 -1.27 6.21
CA LYS A 264 -8.62 0.05 6.84
C LYS A 264 -9.22 -0.10 8.23
N PHE A 265 -9.95 -1.18 8.47
CA PHE A 265 -10.61 -1.46 9.74
C PHE A 265 -9.67 -2.06 10.80
N LYS A 266 -8.44 -2.41 10.41
CA LYS A 266 -7.46 -3.09 11.25
C LYS A 266 -7.20 -2.40 12.59
N GLU A 267 -7.07 -1.07 12.61
CA GLU A 267 -6.83 -0.31 13.85
C GLU A 267 -7.99 -0.44 14.85
N SER A 268 -9.22 -0.56 14.34
CA SER A 268 -10.42 -0.72 15.17
C SER A 268 -10.53 -2.11 15.78
N ILE A 269 -9.89 -3.13 15.20
CA ILE A 269 -10.01 -4.53 15.63
C ILE A 269 -8.74 -5.13 16.23
N SER A 270 -7.59 -4.48 16.05
CA SER A 270 -6.35 -4.95 16.65
C SER A 270 -6.50 -5.04 18.17
N LEU A 271 -6.12 -6.20 18.69
CA LEU A 271 -6.18 -6.56 20.11
C LEU A 271 -4.86 -6.27 20.84
N LEU A 272 -3.86 -5.74 20.13
CA LEU A 272 -2.61 -5.28 20.73
C LEU A 272 -2.75 -3.91 21.40
N PHE A 273 -3.80 -3.18 21.05
CA PHE A 273 -4.10 -1.85 21.53
C PHE A 273 -5.47 -1.90 22.17
N ASP A 274 -5.64 -1.43 23.40
CA ASP A 274 -6.93 -1.26 24.09
C ASP A 274 -7.66 -2.60 24.44
N THR A 275 -8.02 -2.75 25.71
CA THR A 275 -8.66 -3.96 26.30
C THR A 275 -10.18 -3.82 26.44
N LYS A 276 -10.83 -2.94 25.68
CA LYS A 276 -12.28 -2.79 25.71
C LYS A 276 -13.00 -4.05 25.24
N GLN A 277 -14.07 -4.40 25.96
CA GLN A 277 -14.94 -5.54 25.63
C GLN A 277 -15.47 -5.49 24.18
N SER A 278 -15.78 -4.30 23.68
CA SER A 278 -16.28 -4.10 22.31
C SER A 278 -15.31 -4.59 21.23
N LYS A 279 -13.99 -4.54 21.46
CA LYS A 279 -12.98 -5.09 20.54
C LYS A 279 -12.99 -6.61 20.53
N TYR A 280 -13.12 -7.23 21.70
CA TYR A 280 -13.27 -8.69 21.80
C TYR A 280 -14.55 -9.17 21.15
N ASP A 281 -15.66 -8.45 21.33
CA ASP A 281 -16.95 -8.75 20.70
C ASP A 281 -16.83 -8.67 19.17
N LEU A 282 -16.16 -7.64 18.67
CA LEU A 282 -15.89 -7.45 17.25
C LEU A 282 -14.97 -8.55 16.67
N ALA A 283 -13.90 -8.91 17.38
CA ALA A 283 -13.04 -10.03 17.00
C ALA A 283 -13.83 -11.35 16.95
N HIS A 284 -14.72 -11.59 17.93
CA HIS A 284 -15.61 -12.74 17.95
C HIS A 284 -16.63 -12.74 16.80
N LYS A 285 -17.17 -11.58 16.41
CA LYS A 285 -18.01 -11.42 15.20
C LYS A 285 -17.24 -11.80 13.94
N LEU A 286 -16.02 -11.30 13.75
CA LEU A 286 -15.22 -11.68 12.59
C LEU A 286 -14.84 -13.16 12.58
N LEU A 287 -14.54 -13.76 13.74
CA LEU A 287 -14.31 -15.20 13.85
C LEU A 287 -15.55 -16.02 13.45
N ASN A 288 -16.75 -15.54 13.81
CA ASN A 288 -18.01 -16.13 13.37
C ASN A 288 -18.19 -16.04 11.86
N HIS A 289 -18.00 -14.85 11.28
CA HIS A 289 -18.05 -14.66 9.83
C HIS A 289 -17.06 -15.54 9.09
N ASN A 290 -15.82 -15.66 9.58
CA ASN A 290 -14.81 -16.53 8.96
C ASN A 290 -15.17 -18.02 9.08
N THR A 291 -15.80 -18.44 10.18
CA THR A 291 -16.30 -19.81 10.32
C THR A 291 -17.38 -20.12 9.28
N LYS A 292 -18.34 -19.21 9.12
CA LYS A 292 -19.39 -19.31 8.10
C LYS A 292 -18.83 -19.26 6.68
N LEU A 293 -17.88 -18.36 6.42
CA LEU A 293 -17.18 -18.25 5.15
C LEU A 293 -16.44 -19.54 4.79
N ILE A 294 -15.72 -20.16 5.73
CA ILE A 294 -15.05 -21.45 5.51
C ILE A 294 -16.06 -22.54 5.11
N LYS A 295 -17.21 -22.58 5.79
CA LYS A 295 -18.29 -23.50 5.41
C LYS A 295 -18.80 -23.19 4.00
N PHE A 296 -19.11 -21.93 3.71
CA PHE A 296 -19.59 -21.47 2.42
C PHE A 296 -18.65 -21.84 1.25
N ILE A 297 -17.34 -21.59 1.39
CA ILE A 297 -16.37 -21.92 0.33
C ILE A 297 -16.24 -23.43 0.14
N ASN A 298 -16.34 -24.23 1.21
CA ASN A 298 -16.33 -25.69 1.13
C ASN A 298 -17.59 -26.22 0.41
N ASP A 299 -18.77 -25.76 0.82
CA ASP A 299 -20.07 -26.19 0.28
C ASP A 299 -20.18 -25.89 -1.23
N ASN A 300 -19.52 -24.83 -1.70
CA ASN A 300 -19.52 -24.41 -3.10
C ASN A 300 -18.30 -24.90 -3.90
N ASN A 301 -17.40 -25.70 -3.31
CA ASN A 301 -16.09 -26.07 -3.90
C ASN A 301 -15.32 -24.86 -4.47
N LEU A 302 -15.42 -23.71 -3.78
CA LEU A 302 -14.86 -22.44 -4.20
C LEU A 302 -13.49 -22.24 -3.55
N ILE A 303 -12.47 -21.99 -4.36
CA ILE A 303 -11.16 -21.53 -3.88
C ILE A 303 -11.05 -20.05 -4.19
N LEU A 304 -10.86 -19.22 -3.15
CA LEU A 304 -10.71 -17.77 -3.26
C LEU A 304 -9.33 -17.40 -3.79
N ASN A 305 -8.28 -18.08 -3.33
CA ASN A 305 -6.88 -17.97 -3.75
C ASN A 305 -6.16 -16.62 -3.47
N ASP A 306 -6.84 -15.48 -3.54
CA ASP A 306 -6.28 -14.15 -3.26
C ASP A 306 -6.84 -13.55 -1.95
N ILE A 307 -6.67 -14.29 -0.86
CA ILE A 307 -7.08 -13.83 0.47
C ILE A 307 -6.12 -12.76 0.96
N LYS A 308 -6.63 -11.55 1.12
CA LYS A 308 -5.98 -10.43 1.79
C LYS A 308 -7.01 -9.49 2.41
N ALA A 309 -6.64 -8.77 3.48
CA ALA A 309 -7.57 -7.91 4.21
C ALA A 309 -8.22 -6.81 3.35
N SER A 310 -7.54 -6.36 2.28
CA SER A 310 -8.09 -5.39 1.33
C SER A 310 -9.16 -5.94 0.39
N ASN A 311 -9.25 -7.27 0.26
CA ASN A 311 -10.27 -7.96 -0.54
C ASN A 311 -11.53 -8.32 0.26
N PHE A 312 -11.59 -7.97 1.55
CA PHE A 312 -12.76 -8.15 2.40
C PHE A 312 -13.33 -6.80 2.81
N ILE A 313 -14.63 -6.60 2.60
CA ILE A 313 -15.40 -5.47 3.13
C ILE A 313 -16.21 -5.95 4.33
N TYR A 314 -16.15 -5.21 5.44
CA TYR A 314 -17.00 -5.41 6.60
C TYR A 314 -17.93 -4.21 6.78
N ASN A 315 -19.23 -4.48 6.82
CA ASN A 315 -20.22 -3.49 7.24
C ASN A 315 -20.58 -3.74 8.70
N GLN A 316 -20.22 -2.82 9.59
CA GLN A 316 -20.57 -2.90 11.01
C GLN A 316 -22.08 -2.76 11.27
N ILE A 317 -22.78 -1.96 10.46
CA ILE A 317 -24.21 -1.67 10.65
C ILE A 317 -25.03 -2.91 10.36
N ASP A 318 -24.77 -3.56 9.22
CA ASP A 318 -25.48 -4.76 8.78
C ASP A 318 -24.85 -6.06 9.31
N ASP A 319 -23.74 -5.96 10.05
CA ASP A 319 -22.87 -7.07 10.48
C ASP A 319 -22.58 -8.08 9.34
N LYS A 320 -22.10 -7.58 8.19
CA LYS A 320 -21.89 -8.38 6.97
C LYS A 320 -20.43 -8.36 6.52
N LEU A 321 -19.86 -9.54 6.25
CA LEU A 321 -18.51 -9.71 5.69
C LEU A 321 -18.58 -10.20 4.24
N THR A 322 -18.02 -9.42 3.31
CA THR A 322 -18.07 -9.72 1.86
C THR A 322 -16.66 -9.80 1.26
N PHE A 323 -16.37 -10.83 0.47
CA PHE A 323 -15.15 -10.98 -0.32
C PHE A 323 -15.38 -10.45 -1.74
N ILE A 324 -14.63 -9.42 -2.15
CA ILE A 324 -14.98 -8.59 -3.32
C ILE A 324 -14.10 -8.79 -4.56
N ASP A 325 -13.05 -9.61 -4.51
CA ASP A 325 -12.10 -9.78 -5.61
C ASP A 325 -11.90 -11.26 -5.96
N LEU A 326 -12.69 -11.73 -6.94
CA LEU A 326 -12.71 -13.12 -7.38
C LEU A 326 -11.87 -13.39 -8.64
N GLU A 327 -11.06 -12.43 -9.11
CA GLU A 327 -10.29 -12.57 -10.38
C GLU A 327 -9.43 -13.83 -10.43
N HIS A 328 -8.98 -14.25 -9.25
CA HIS A 328 -8.08 -15.37 -9.06
C HIS A 328 -8.75 -16.58 -8.42
N SER A 329 -10.06 -16.48 -8.17
CA SER A 329 -10.87 -17.54 -7.61
C SER A 329 -11.32 -18.52 -8.69
N PHE A 330 -11.60 -19.75 -8.28
CA PHE A 330 -12.10 -20.78 -9.18
C PHE A 330 -12.89 -21.84 -8.41
N ILE A 331 -13.85 -22.45 -9.10
CA ILE A 331 -14.59 -23.61 -8.60
C ILE A 331 -13.81 -24.85 -9.03
N TYR A 332 -13.41 -25.70 -8.09
CA TYR A 332 -12.72 -26.94 -8.42
C TYR A 332 -13.72 -28.09 -8.58
N SER A 333 -13.51 -28.94 -9.58
CA SER A 333 -14.23 -30.21 -9.72
C SER A 333 -13.31 -31.37 -9.34
N ASN A 334 -13.87 -32.47 -8.82
CA ASN A 334 -13.11 -33.64 -8.34
C ASN A 334 -12.21 -34.34 -9.38
N LYS A 335 -12.21 -33.91 -10.65
CA LYS A 335 -11.32 -34.44 -11.69
C LYS A 335 -9.93 -33.83 -11.53
N LYS A 336 -8.96 -34.65 -11.10
CA LYS A 336 -7.51 -34.36 -11.01
C LYS A 336 -6.99 -33.63 -12.25
N ARG A 337 -7.04 -32.30 -12.27
CA ARG A 337 -6.20 -31.47 -13.15
C ARG A 337 -5.01 -31.00 -12.33
N LYS A 338 -3.80 -31.31 -12.80
CA LYS A 338 -2.58 -30.61 -12.38
C LYS A 338 -2.80 -29.12 -12.69
N LEU A 339 -3.20 -28.34 -11.69
CA LEU A 339 -3.33 -26.89 -11.82
C LEU A 339 -1.92 -26.29 -11.84
N ILE A 340 -1.36 -26.17 -13.04
CA ILE A 340 -0.25 -25.27 -13.32
C ILE A 340 -0.89 -23.90 -13.56
N ASN A 341 -0.92 -23.06 -12.53
CA ASN A 341 -0.90 -21.61 -12.69
C ASN A 341 -0.20 -21.02 -11.46
N LYS A 342 1.14 -21.11 -11.50
CA LYS A 342 2.06 -20.32 -10.68
C LYS A 342 1.91 -18.86 -11.11
N GLU A 343 1.19 -18.01 -10.39
CA GLU A 343 1.31 -16.56 -10.63
C GLU A 343 0.73 -15.64 -9.54
N ILE A 344 0.50 -16.12 -8.32
CA ILE A 344 0.09 -15.23 -7.21
C ILE A 344 1.06 -15.40 -6.04
N ILE A 345 1.88 -14.38 -5.85
CA ILE A 345 2.53 -14.11 -4.58
C ILE A 345 1.46 -13.49 -3.70
N SER A 346 0.70 -14.34 -3.00
CA SER A 346 -0.28 -13.91 -2.01
C SER A 346 0.46 -13.20 -0.87
N GLN A 347 -0.13 -12.14 -0.31
CA GLN A 347 0.38 -11.45 0.87
C GLN A 347 0.57 -12.40 2.05
N TYR A 348 -0.27 -13.44 2.13
CA TYR A 348 -0.18 -14.49 3.13
C TYR A 348 0.36 -15.80 2.51
N TYR A 349 1.29 -16.46 3.21
CA TYR A 349 2.21 -17.52 2.73
C TYR A 349 1.58 -18.59 1.80
N ASN A 350 2.31 -18.98 0.74
CA ASN A 350 1.88 -19.97 -0.28
C ASN A 350 3.05 -20.76 -0.92
N PRO A 351 3.30 -22.04 -0.57
CA PRO A 351 4.25 -22.88 -1.28
C PRO A 351 3.51 -23.91 -2.13
N ARG A 352 3.07 -23.51 -3.33
CA ARG A 352 2.77 -24.43 -4.46
C ARG A 352 1.53 -25.34 -4.36
N GLN A 353 0.54 -25.06 -3.50
CA GLN A 353 -0.73 -25.84 -3.47
C GLN A 353 -1.98 -24.96 -3.60
N LEU A 354 -2.79 -25.24 -4.62
CA LEU A 354 -4.07 -24.59 -4.91
C LEU A 354 -5.22 -25.45 -4.36
N ASN A 355 -5.54 -25.29 -3.07
CA ASN A 355 -6.60 -26.06 -2.41
C ASN A 355 -7.27 -25.26 -1.27
N LEU A 356 -8.41 -25.75 -0.79
CA LEU A 356 -9.16 -25.14 0.33
C LEU A 356 -8.34 -25.02 1.61
N LYS A 357 -7.43 -25.97 1.89
CA LYS A 357 -6.56 -25.92 3.06
C LYS A 357 -5.62 -24.72 3.02
N ASN A 358 -5.14 -24.34 1.82
CA ASN A 358 -4.31 -23.15 1.63
C ASN A 358 -5.10 -21.88 1.91
N ASP A 359 -6.36 -21.79 1.47
CA ASP A 359 -7.21 -20.64 1.76
C ASP A 359 -7.56 -20.53 3.25
N GLN A 360 -7.87 -21.64 3.91
CA GLN A 360 -8.03 -21.67 5.37
C GLN A 360 -6.75 -21.18 6.08
N LEU A 361 -5.56 -21.55 5.58
CA LEU A 361 -4.30 -21.08 6.13
C LEU A 361 -4.10 -19.58 5.92
N LYS A 362 -4.44 -19.04 4.73
CA LYS A 362 -4.37 -17.60 4.46
C LYS A 362 -5.34 -16.80 5.33
N LEU A 363 -6.58 -17.29 5.51
CA LEU A 363 -7.55 -16.67 6.43
C LEU A 363 -7.02 -16.65 7.87
N PHE A 364 -6.42 -17.75 8.33
CA PHE A 364 -5.79 -17.81 9.65
C PHE A 364 -4.70 -16.74 9.81
N TYR A 365 -3.79 -16.61 8.84
CA TYR A 365 -2.74 -15.60 8.89
C TYR A 365 -3.25 -14.17 8.72
N MET A 366 -4.28 -13.95 7.91
CA MET A 366 -4.95 -12.66 7.79
C MET A 366 -5.56 -12.24 9.13
N LEU A 367 -6.23 -13.15 9.84
CA LEU A 367 -6.79 -12.86 11.17
C LEU A 367 -5.71 -12.65 12.23
N LEU A 368 -4.60 -13.40 12.17
CA LEU A 368 -3.43 -13.12 13.03
C LEU A 368 -2.85 -11.72 12.75
N ASP A 369 -2.80 -11.30 11.50
CA ASP A 369 -2.36 -9.97 11.11
C ASP A 369 -3.34 -8.88 11.60
N LEU A 370 -4.64 -9.09 11.46
CA LEU A 370 -5.67 -8.15 11.91
C LEU A 370 -5.71 -7.99 13.42
N PHE A 371 -5.67 -9.10 14.18
CA PHE A 371 -5.80 -9.07 15.63
C PHE A 371 -4.47 -8.79 16.35
N PHE A 372 -3.35 -9.26 15.79
CA PHE A 372 -2.07 -9.31 16.49
C PHE A 372 -0.89 -8.75 15.67
N ASP A 373 -1.14 -8.08 14.54
CA ASP A 373 -0.09 -7.46 13.71
C ASP A 373 1.00 -8.44 13.21
N ILE A 374 0.65 -9.71 13.05
CA ILE A 374 1.53 -10.75 12.53
C ILE A 374 1.39 -10.82 11.01
N LYS A 375 2.10 -9.94 10.29
CA LYS A 375 2.27 -10.07 8.82
C LYS A 375 2.99 -11.39 8.51
N SER A 376 2.31 -12.33 7.86
CA SER A 376 2.91 -13.62 7.53
C SER A 376 3.93 -13.45 6.41
N ASN A 377 5.20 -13.40 6.77
CA ASN A 377 6.27 -13.73 5.85
C ASN A 377 7.43 -14.38 6.59
N PHE A 378 7.68 -15.64 6.21
CA PHE A 378 8.83 -16.46 6.56
C PHE A 378 8.90 -17.03 7.98
N TYR A 379 9.40 -18.26 8.01
CA TYR A 379 9.64 -19.21 9.09
C TYR A 379 10.34 -18.70 10.37
N THR A 380 10.52 -17.39 10.53
CA THR A 380 11.40 -16.80 11.55
C THR A 380 10.65 -16.38 12.80
N ILE A 381 9.38 -15.97 12.69
CA ILE A 381 8.53 -15.72 13.85
C ILE A 381 7.67 -16.96 14.07
N HIS A 382 8.02 -17.76 15.08
CA HIS A 382 7.10 -18.75 15.61
C HIS A 382 5.90 -18.00 16.20
N PHE A 383 4.84 -17.80 15.42
CA PHE A 383 3.62 -17.12 15.89
C PHE A 383 3.09 -17.70 17.20
N ARG A 384 3.33 -19.00 17.48
CA ARG A 384 3.06 -19.63 18.78
C ARG A 384 3.85 -18.98 19.92
N LYS A 385 5.17 -18.77 19.77
CA LYS A 385 6.01 -18.08 20.74
C LYS A 385 5.54 -16.63 20.91
N TYR A 386 5.23 -15.95 19.81
CA TYR A 386 4.73 -14.57 19.82
C TYR A 386 3.40 -14.43 20.58
N ILE A 387 2.41 -15.28 20.24
CA ILE A 387 1.11 -15.28 20.93
C ILE A 387 1.27 -15.70 22.40
N SER A 388 2.15 -16.67 22.71
CA SER A 388 2.42 -17.06 24.10
C SER A 388 3.04 -15.92 24.91
N PHE A 389 3.93 -15.14 24.28
CA PHE A 389 4.51 -13.96 24.89
C PHE A 389 3.46 -12.86 25.10
N ILE A 390 2.64 -12.55 24.09
CA ILE A 390 1.56 -11.57 24.25
C ILE A 390 0.65 -11.99 25.40
N MET A 391 0.26 -13.26 25.48
CA MET A 391 -0.57 -13.76 26.58
C MET A 391 0.14 -13.76 27.94
N TYR A 392 1.47 -13.87 27.97
CA TYR A 392 2.24 -13.77 29.20
C TYR A 392 2.22 -12.34 29.75
N VAL A 393 2.51 -11.37 28.88
CA VAL A 393 2.53 -9.97 29.32
C VAL A 393 1.10 -9.44 29.50
N ASN A 394 0.19 -9.80 28.60
CA ASN A 394 -1.22 -9.44 28.67
C ASN A 394 -2.03 -10.59 29.27
N LYS A 395 -2.25 -10.54 30.58
CA LYS A 395 -3.03 -11.53 31.36
C LYS A 395 -4.56 -11.38 31.18
N ASP A 396 -5.01 -10.85 30.05
CA ASP A 396 -6.42 -10.66 29.75
C ASP A 396 -7.09 -11.99 29.31
N ILE A 397 -8.10 -12.40 30.07
CA ILE A 397 -8.87 -13.63 29.83
C ILE A 397 -9.66 -13.56 28.52
N GLN A 398 -10.16 -12.39 28.12
CA GLN A 398 -10.91 -12.22 26.87
C GLN A 398 -10.00 -12.38 25.65
N LEU A 399 -8.79 -11.83 25.72
CA LEU A 399 -7.75 -12.05 24.72
C LEU A 399 -7.46 -13.56 24.55
N PHE A 400 -7.33 -14.28 25.67
CA PHE A 400 -7.11 -15.73 25.64
C PHE A 400 -8.28 -16.48 24.97
N LYS A 401 -9.53 -16.11 25.26
CA LYS A 401 -10.72 -16.69 24.61
C LYS A 401 -10.70 -16.48 23.09
N VAL A 402 -10.31 -15.28 22.62
CA VAL A 402 -10.17 -15.01 21.18
C VAL A 402 -9.10 -15.92 20.55
N VAL A 403 -7.93 -16.03 21.18
CA VAL A 403 -6.83 -16.88 20.70
C VAL A 403 -7.26 -18.35 20.61
N LEU A 404 -7.84 -18.91 21.67
CA LEU A 404 -8.30 -20.30 21.67
C LEU A 404 -9.33 -20.56 20.59
N ARG A 405 -10.28 -19.64 20.42
CA ARG A 405 -11.33 -19.76 19.40
C ARG A 405 -10.76 -19.68 17.98
N LEU A 406 -9.84 -18.75 17.71
CA LEU A 406 -9.13 -18.66 16.44
C LEU A 406 -8.43 -19.99 16.11
N PHE A 407 -7.66 -20.54 17.04
CA PHE A 407 -6.96 -21.81 16.82
C PHE A 407 -7.91 -22.98 16.62
N LYS A 408 -9.02 -23.03 17.38
CA LYS A 408 -10.07 -24.05 17.23
C LYS A 408 -10.71 -24.03 15.84
N ILE A 409 -11.11 -22.85 15.34
CA ILE A 409 -11.74 -22.68 14.01
C ILE A 409 -10.85 -23.23 12.90
N PHE A 410 -9.55 -22.92 12.96
CA PHE A 410 -8.58 -23.34 11.93
C PHE A 410 -7.90 -24.68 12.23
N LYS A 411 -8.43 -25.46 13.20
CA LYS A 411 -7.92 -26.78 13.62
C LYS A 411 -6.41 -26.76 13.90
N LYS A 412 -5.90 -25.66 14.47
CA LYS A 412 -4.51 -25.51 14.89
C LYS A 412 -4.39 -25.93 16.34
N ARG A 413 -3.38 -26.75 16.65
CA ARG A 413 -3.00 -27.02 18.04
C ARG A 413 -2.39 -25.75 18.63
N PHE A 414 -3.01 -25.25 19.69
CA PHE A 414 -2.44 -24.25 20.58
C PHE A 414 -1.76 -24.98 21.73
N SER A 415 -0.44 -24.84 21.80
CA SER A 415 0.37 -25.24 22.95
C SER A 415 1.18 -24.00 23.31
N PRO A 416 1.00 -23.41 24.51
CA PRO A 416 1.84 -22.32 24.97
C PRO A 416 3.30 -22.73 24.81
N ALA A 417 4.09 -21.87 24.17
CA ALA A 417 5.54 -22.07 24.18
C ALA A 417 6.05 -21.86 25.61
N ASN A 418 7.13 -22.55 25.97
CA ASN A 418 7.83 -22.23 27.21
C ASN A 418 8.38 -20.80 27.11
N ILE A 419 7.80 -19.87 27.87
CA ILE A 419 8.17 -18.46 27.79
C ILE A 419 9.57 -18.24 28.38
N ASN A 420 10.04 -19.13 29.27
CA ASN A 420 11.41 -19.07 29.80
C ASN A 420 12.47 -19.23 28.72
N GLU A 421 12.17 -19.95 27.63
CA GLU A 421 13.08 -20.02 26.46
C GLU A 421 13.12 -18.72 25.64
N ILE A 422 12.16 -17.82 25.84
CA ILE A 422 12.05 -16.53 25.14
C ILE A 422 12.86 -15.46 25.89
N PHE A 423 13.01 -15.59 27.22
CA PHE A 423 13.80 -14.67 28.05
C PHE A 423 15.30 -15.02 28.02
N ASN A 424 15.97 -14.80 26.88
CA ASN A 424 17.42 -14.96 26.79
C ASN A 424 18.14 -13.60 26.75
N GLN A 425 18.44 -13.06 27.93
CA GLN A 425 19.16 -11.78 28.09
C GLN A 425 20.57 -11.82 27.43
N PRO A 426 21.38 -12.89 27.58
CA PRO A 426 22.66 -13.00 26.87
C PRO A 426 22.55 -12.84 25.35
N LEU A 427 21.52 -13.40 24.73
CA LEU A 427 21.29 -13.27 23.30
C LEU A 427 20.89 -11.85 22.89
N ILE A 428 20.05 -11.17 23.68
CA ILE A 428 19.69 -9.76 23.43
C ILE A 428 20.94 -8.89 23.49
N GLN A 429 21.77 -9.07 24.51
CA GLN A 429 23.04 -8.36 24.63
C GLN A 429 23.92 -8.61 23.40
N LYS A 430 24.11 -9.88 23.02
CA LYS A 430 24.86 -10.25 21.82
C LYS A 430 24.35 -9.52 20.56
N LEU A 431 23.04 -9.55 20.34
CA LEU A 431 22.41 -8.94 19.15
C LEU A 431 22.56 -7.42 19.10
N LEU A 432 22.49 -6.76 20.26
CA LEU A 432 22.57 -5.31 20.35
C LEU A 432 24.02 -4.82 20.28
N PHE A 433 24.99 -5.57 20.80
CA PHE A 433 26.35 -5.07 21.04
C PHE A 433 27.47 -5.73 20.20
N ASP A 434 27.29 -6.90 19.58
CA ASP A 434 28.38 -7.59 18.86
C ASP A 434 28.78 -6.95 17.50
N ASN A 435 28.01 -6.01 16.95
CA ASN A 435 28.20 -5.55 15.56
C ASN A 435 28.27 -4.03 15.34
N LYS A 436 28.23 -3.19 16.40
CA LYS A 436 28.01 -1.73 16.27
C LYS A 436 28.84 -0.92 17.26
N LYS A 437 29.15 0.34 16.92
CA LYS A 437 29.74 1.31 17.87
C LYS A 437 28.88 1.37 19.12
N VAL A 438 29.40 0.89 20.25
CA VAL A 438 28.77 1.04 21.56
C VAL A 438 28.81 2.52 21.92
N ILE A 439 27.64 3.13 22.09
CA ILE A 439 27.53 4.57 22.43
C ILE A 439 27.36 4.79 23.94
N PHE A 440 26.80 3.81 24.64
CA PHE A 440 26.52 3.88 26.07
C PHE A 440 27.49 2.96 26.82
N SER A 441 28.47 3.53 27.52
CA SER A 441 29.48 2.79 28.31
C SER A 441 29.10 2.64 29.79
N ASN A 442 28.25 3.53 30.32
CA ASN A 442 27.81 3.48 31.71
C ASN A 442 26.80 2.34 31.92
N ASN A 443 26.98 1.58 32.99
CA ASN A 443 26.09 0.46 33.27
C ASN A 443 24.70 0.95 33.69
N ASN A 444 24.54 2.01 34.51
CA ASN A 444 23.21 2.42 34.99
C ASN A 444 22.95 3.88 34.65
N LEU A 445 21.98 4.15 33.76
CA LEU A 445 21.56 5.52 33.43
C LEU A 445 20.66 6.08 34.53
N THR A 446 20.99 7.28 35.02
CA THR A 446 20.13 8.05 35.91
C THR A 446 18.90 8.60 35.17
N ILE A 447 17.84 8.93 35.90
CA ILE A 447 16.63 9.54 35.30
C ILE A 447 16.99 10.84 34.54
N SER A 448 17.96 11.62 35.04
CA SER A 448 18.44 12.84 34.36
C SER A 448 19.06 12.53 33.00
N GLU A 449 20.00 11.59 32.94
CA GLU A 449 20.66 11.19 31.69
C GLU A 449 19.65 10.63 30.67
N ILE A 450 18.60 9.93 31.15
CA ILE A 450 17.52 9.44 30.29
C ILE A 450 16.77 10.60 29.65
N PHE A 451 16.34 11.59 30.46
CA PHE A 451 15.66 12.77 29.94
C PHE A 451 16.55 13.60 29.01
N GLU A 452 17.80 13.85 29.36
CA GLU A 452 18.76 14.59 28.53
C GLU A 452 18.94 13.93 27.16
N THR A 453 19.13 12.61 27.14
CA THR A 453 19.31 11.85 25.90
C THR A 453 18.05 11.89 25.03
N LEU A 454 16.87 11.68 25.62
CA LEU A 454 15.60 11.74 24.90
C LEU A 454 15.30 13.16 24.39
N ASN A 455 15.52 14.18 25.20
CA ASN A 455 15.33 15.59 24.85
C ASN A 455 16.13 15.94 23.60
N LYS A 456 17.43 15.66 23.60
CA LYS A 456 18.33 15.93 22.48
C LYS A 456 17.84 15.29 21.18
N ASN A 457 17.42 14.04 21.23
CA ASN A 457 16.99 13.30 20.04
C ASN A 457 15.57 13.66 19.57
N LEU A 458 14.66 13.99 20.49
CA LEU A 458 13.31 14.42 20.13
C LEU A 458 13.32 15.82 19.51
N LEU A 459 14.13 16.75 20.04
CA LEU A 459 14.30 18.09 19.47
C LEU A 459 14.88 18.08 18.05
N SER A 460 15.68 17.09 17.68
CA SER A 460 16.23 16.95 16.32
C SER A 460 15.31 16.17 15.35
N SER A 461 14.09 15.84 15.78
CA SER A 461 13.16 15.00 15.03
C SER A 461 11.82 15.68 14.72
N ASN A 462 10.93 14.93 14.05
CA ASN A 462 9.56 15.36 13.76
C ASN A 462 8.61 15.10 14.94
N PHE A 463 9.07 15.33 16.18
CA PHE A 463 8.28 15.19 17.38
C PHE A 463 7.20 16.27 17.43
N ILE A 464 5.92 15.88 17.44
CA ILE A 464 4.82 16.84 17.28
C ILE A 464 4.69 17.82 18.47
N PHE A 465 5.16 17.41 19.66
CA PHE A 465 5.14 18.22 20.88
C PHE A 465 6.48 18.96 21.12
N LYS A 466 7.33 19.08 20.09
CA LYS A 466 8.64 19.72 20.17
C LYS A 466 8.60 21.13 20.74
N TYR A 467 7.59 21.93 20.38
CA TYR A 467 7.43 23.28 20.92
C TYR A 467 7.26 23.25 22.45
N TYR A 468 6.35 22.41 22.96
CA TYR A 468 6.13 22.25 24.39
C TYR A 468 7.39 21.76 25.11
N LEU A 469 8.10 20.81 24.52
CA LEU A 469 9.35 20.30 25.08
C LEU A 469 10.40 21.40 25.23
N MET A 470 10.60 22.19 24.18
CA MET A 470 11.55 23.30 24.17
C MET A 470 11.19 24.33 25.25
N THR A 471 9.91 24.70 25.36
CA THR A 471 9.45 25.61 26.41
C THR A 471 9.73 25.07 27.82
N VAL A 472 9.49 23.79 28.07
CA VAL A 472 9.81 23.16 29.36
C VAL A 472 11.32 23.15 29.61
N ILE A 473 12.14 22.88 28.60
CA ILE A 473 13.62 22.89 28.70
C ILE A 473 14.17 24.28 29.01
N ASP A 474 13.67 25.32 28.37
CA ASP A 474 14.19 26.69 28.51
C ASP A 474 13.75 27.37 29.81
N SER A 475 12.74 26.82 30.48
CA SER A 475 12.15 27.44 31.69
C SER A 475 12.90 27.07 32.97
N HIS A 476 13.18 28.07 33.81
CA HIS A 476 13.86 27.87 35.09
C HIS A 476 12.91 27.59 36.26
N ASN A 477 11.66 28.06 36.20
CA ASN A 477 10.63 27.83 37.22
C ASN A 477 9.34 27.36 36.53
N PHE A 478 8.57 26.53 37.23
CA PHE A 478 7.27 26.05 36.76
C PHE A 478 6.25 27.18 36.61
N GLU A 479 6.26 28.19 37.49
CA GLU A 479 5.20 29.19 37.53
C GLU A 479 5.15 30.07 36.27
N THR A 480 6.27 30.21 35.55
CA THR A 480 6.34 30.95 34.28
C THR A 480 5.68 30.20 33.12
N ILE A 481 5.52 28.88 33.22
CA ILE A 481 4.96 28.05 32.15
C ILE A 481 3.62 27.39 32.50
N LYS A 482 3.20 27.47 33.76
CA LYS A 482 1.97 26.85 34.26
C LYS A 482 0.74 27.21 33.42
N ASN A 483 0.51 28.51 33.19
CA ASN A 483 -0.64 28.98 32.40
C ASN A 483 -0.53 28.55 30.93
N LEU A 484 0.68 28.52 30.37
CA LEU A 484 0.91 28.06 29.01
C LEU A 484 0.60 26.56 28.89
N ILE A 485 1.08 25.73 29.82
CA ILE A 485 0.81 24.29 29.86
C ILE A 485 -0.69 24.02 30.01
N GLN A 486 -1.38 24.77 30.89
CA GLN A 486 -2.82 24.65 31.07
C GLN A 486 -3.58 24.91 29.77
N ASN A 487 -3.37 26.07 29.16
CA ASN A 487 -4.11 26.47 27.96
C ASN A 487 -3.76 25.62 26.73
N THR A 488 -2.53 25.10 26.65
CA THR A 488 -2.06 24.37 25.46
C THR A 488 -2.18 22.87 25.61
N ILE A 489 -1.59 22.28 26.65
CA ILE A 489 -1.55 20.82 26.81
C ILE A 489 -2.87 20.33 27.42
N ILE A 490 -3.33 20.93 28.51
CA ILE A 490 -4.52 20.44 29.23
C ILE A 490 -5.79 20.72 28.42
N ASP A 491 -6.01 21.96 28.02
CA ASP A 491 -7.28 22.33 27.39
C ASP A 491 -7.37 21.89 25.92
N LYS A 492 -6.25 21.90 25.20
CA LYS A 492 -6.22 21.60 23.76
C LYS A 492 -5.68 20.22 23.42
N GLU A 493 -4.51 19.80 23.92
CA GLU A 493 -3.96 18.50 23.52
C GLU A 493 -4.70 17.30 24.15
N LEU A 494 -5.14 17.39 25.41
CA LEU A 494 -5.89 16.28 26.02
C LEU A 494 -7.24 16.03 25.38
N SER A 495 -7.88 17.06 24.80
CA SER A 495 -9.17 16.91 24.11
C SER A 495 -9.03 16.10 22.80
N LYS A 496 -7.81 15.98 22.27
CA LYS A 496 -7.46 15.12 21.13
C LYS A 496 -7.18 13.65 21.52
N VAL A 497 -7.12 13.31 22.82
CA VAL A 497 -6.92 11.93 23.26
C VAL A 497 -8.28 11.20 23.26
N SER A 498 -8.36 10.13 22.50
CA SER A 498 -9.57 9.31 22.41
C SER A 498 -9.90 8.63 23.74
N VAL A 499 -11.13 8.14 23.85
CA VAL A 499 -11.58 7.28 24.97
C VAL A 499 -10.74 5.99 25.08
N ASN A 500 -9.95 5.64 24.06
CA ASN A 500 -9.08 4.47 24.04
C ASN A 500 -7.62 4.81 24.43
N GLY A 501 -7.35 6.05 24.83
CA GLY A 501 -6.03 6.52 25.23
C GLY A 501 -5.07 6.75 24.07
N THR A 502 -5.54 6.82 22.83
CA THR A 502 -4.72 7.17 21.65
C THR A 502 -4.96 8.61 21.22
N TYR A 503 -3.89 9.33 20.89
CA TYR A 503 -3.95 10.74 20.52
C TYR A 503 -4.22 10.92 19.03
N ASN A 504 -5.18 11.77 18.68
CA ASN A 504 -5.49 12.14 17.30
C ASN A 504 -4.52 13.23 16.82
N ASN A 505 -3.62 12.87 15.90
CA ASN A 505 -2.65 13.79 15.32
C ASN A 505 -3.12 14.48 14.03
N ASP A 506 -4.44 14.58 13.83
CA ASP A 506 -5.13 15.11 12.65
C ASP A 506 -5.03 14.22 11.39
N TYR A 507 -4.14 13.22 11.38
CA TYR A 507 -4.03 12.22 10.30
C TYR A 507 -4.45 10.81 10.75
N SER A 508 -4.11 10.43 11.98
CA SER A 508 -4.43 9.13 12.57
C SER A 508 -4.41 9.18 14.11
N TYR A 509 -4.88 8.10 14.73
CA TYR A 509 -4.72 7.90 16.16
C TYR A 509 -3.39 7.20 16.45
N SER A 510 -2.58 7.75 17.36
CA SER A 510 -1.26 7.22 17.68
C SER A 510 -1.02 7.08 19.19
N PRO A 511 -0.44 5.96 19.65
CA PRO A 511 0.03 5.81 21.01
C PRO A 511 1.50 6.22 21.22
N TYR A 512 2.26 6.49 20.15
CA TYR A 512 3.74 6.53 20.21
C TYR A 512 4.31 7.87 20.70
N ILE A 513 5.61 7.89 21.04
CA ILE A 513 6.29 9.10 21.53
C ILE A 513 6.22 10.21 20.48
N ASN A 514 6.59 9.92 19.23
CA ASN A 514 6.81 10.99 18.24
C ASN A 514 5.54 11.78 17.87
N ASN A 515 4.38 11.14 17.91
CA ASN A 515 3.14 11.69 17.36
C ASN A 515 1.87 11.25 18.09
N GLY A 516 1.98 10.83 19.36
CA GLY A 516 0.91 10.15 20.07
C GLY A 516 0.91 10.35 21.57
N THR A 517 0.06 9.59 22.26
CA THR A 517 -0.18 9.74 23.71
C THR A 517 1.08 9.61 24.56
N ALA A 518 1.99 8.68 24.23
CA ALA A 518 3.26 8.53 24.95
C ALA A 518 4.13 9.80 24.89
N GLY A 519 4.00 10.59 23.83
CA GLY A 519 4.66 11.90 23.71
C GLY A 519 4.11 12.93 24.70
N LEU A 520 2.78 12.97 24.90
CA LEU A 520 2.17 13.83 25.93
C LEU A 520 2.56 13.40 27.33
N ILE A 521 2.52 12.10 27.61
CA ILE A 521 2.94 11.55 28.91
C ILE A 521 4.41 11.90 29.17
N TYR A 522 5.28 11.80 28.16
CA TYR A 522 6.67 12.19 28.27
C TYR A 522 6.84 13.65 28.72
N ILE A 523 6.09 14.58 28.12
CA ILE A 523 6.13 16.00 28.54
C ILE A 523 5.74 16.15 30.01
N PHE A 524 4.66 15.52 30.46
CA PHE A 524 4.23 15.59 31.86
C PHE A 524 5.24 14.96 32.83
N LEU A 525 5.79 13.79 32.48
CA LEU A 525 6.83 13.15 33.29
C LEU A 525 8.09 14.01 33.37
N PHE A 526 8.47 14.68 32.27
CA PHE A 526 9.61 15.59 32.27
C PHE A 526 9.36 16.85 33.11
N ILE A 527 8.15 17.42 33.08
CA ILE A 527 7.74 18.52 33.95
C ILE A 527 7.83 18.10 35.43
N LYS A 528 7.24 16.94 35.78
CA LYS A 528 7.31 16.36 37.13
C LYS A 528 8.74 16.22 37.61
N PHE A 529 9.60 15.62 36.78
CA PHE A 529 11.02 15.43 37.11
C PHE A 529 11.77 16.76 37.25
N LYS A 530 11.64 17.66 36.28
CA LYS A 530 12.42 18.90 36.22
C LYS A 530 12.08 19.87 37.34
N PHE A 531 10.80 20.01 37.68
CA PHE A 531 10.34 20.98 38.67
C PHE A 531 9.97 20.34 40.02
N ASN A 532 10.06 19.02 40.13
CA ASN A 532 9.68 18.25 41.32
C ASN A 532 8.23 18.55 41.78
N ILE A 533 7.27 18.45 40.85
CA ILE A 533 5.85 18.76 41.09
C ILE A 533 4.92 17.60 40.74
N ASN A 534 3.78 17.51 41.44
CA ASN A 534 2.82 16.40 41.30
C ASN A 534 1.48 16.80 40.69
N ILE A 535 1.34 18.05 40.23
CA ILE A 535 0.03 18.64 39.88
C ILE A 535 -0.66 17.91 38.71
N TYR A 536 0.12 17.24 37.85
CA TYR A 536 -0.37 16.53 36.67
C TYR A 536 -0.37 15.00 36.85
N ASP A 537 -0.21 14.51 38.08
CA ASP A 537 -0.16 13.07 38.35
C ASP A 537 -1.45 12.36 37.91
N GLU A 538 -2.61 12.97 38.14
CA GLU A 538 -3.90 12.43 37.66
C GLU A 538 -3.96 12.36 36.13
N ASN A 539 -3.47 13.38 35.42
CA ASN A 539 -3.39 13.38 33.96
C ASN A 539 -2.46 12.28 33.46
N ILE A 540 -1.27 12.13 34.08
CA ILE A 540 -0.32 11.06 33.75
C ILE A 540 -0.99 9.68 33.94
N ILE A 541 -1.62 9.45 35.10
CA ILE A 541 -2.29 8.19 35.42
C ILE A 541 -3.39 7.88 34.41
N LYS A 542 -4.25 8.86 34.11
CA LYS A 542 -5.34 8.70 33.12
C LYS A 542 -4.82 8.34 31.73
N LEU A 543 -3.71 8.93 31.30
CA LEU A 543 -3.11 8.68 29.99
C LEU A 543 -2.30 7.38 29.91
N ILE A 544 -1.58 7.02 30.98
CA ILE A 544 -0.70 5.84 30.99
C ILE A 544 -1.47 4.53 31.14
N ILE A 545 -2.58 4.50 31.90
CA ILE A 545 -3.35 3.28 32.15
C ILE A 545 -3.69 2.53 30.85
N PRO A 546 -4.24 3.17 29.80
CA PRO A 546 -4.49 2.51 28.51
C PRO A 546 -3.24 1.95 27.83
N LEU A 547 -2.05 2.55 28.07
CA LEU A 547 -0.79 2.16 27.45
C LEU A 547 -0.03 1.07 28.21
N LEU A 548 -0.35 0.81 29.48
CA LEU A 548 0.34 -0.21 30.29
C LEU A 548 0.26 -1.61 29.64
N ASN A 549 -0.84 -1.91 28.97
CA ASN A 549 -1.09 -3.19 28.31
C ASN A 549 -0.95 -3.12 26.77
N VAL A 550 -0.36 -2.04 26.23
CA VAL A 550 -0.17 -1.90 24.78
C VAL A 550 1.08 -2.64 24.33
N PHE A 551 0.94 -3.36 23.21
CA PHE A 551 2.02 -4.05 22.50
C PHE A 551 2.04 -3.64 21.04
N THR A 552 3.21 -3.69 20.42
CA THR A 552 3.36 -3.31 19.02
C THR A 552 4.60 -3.93 18.45
N ARG A 553 4.51 -4.45 17.22
CA ARG A 553 5.65 -5.04 16.52
C ARG A 553 6.63 -3.99 15.98
N LYS A 554 6.24 -2.71 15.92
CA LYS A 554 7.19 -1.61 15.69
C LYS A 554 8.11 -1.51 16.90
N ILE A 555 9.42 -1.48 16.70
CA ILE A 555 10.41 -1.63 17.78
C ILE A 555 11.12 -0.35 18.20
N GLY A 556 11.14 0.71 17.36
CA GLY A 556 11.87 1.94 17.63
C GLY A 556 11.38 2.74 18.84
N ILE A 557 12.15 3.76 19.25
CA ILE A 557 11.79 4.72 20.31
C ILE A 557 10.69 5.67 19.82
N ALA A 558 10.84 6.27 18.63
CA ALA A 558 9.91 7.29 18.15
C ALA A 558 8.49 6.74 17.91
N ASN A 559 8.39 5.64 17.16
CA ASN A 559 7.12 5.09 16.68
C ASN A 559 6.98 3.59 17.00
N GLY A 560 7.46 3.15 18.16
CA GLY A 560 7.50 1.73 18.50
C GLY A 560 7.52 1.42 20.00
N TYR A 561 7.73 0.13 20.27
CA TYR A 561 7.58 -0.48 21.58
C TYR A 561 8.70 -0.07 22.54
N ALA A 562 9.93 0.16 22.05
CA ALA A 562 11.01 0.66 22.88
C ALA A 562 10.64 2.01 23.53
N GLY A 563 10.00 2.90 22.77
CA GLY A 563 9.52 4.17 23.31
C GLY A 563 8.46 3.97 24.39
N LEU A 564 7.48 3.11 24.13
CA LEU A 564 6.45 2.79 25.13
C LEU A 564 7.05 2.22 26.41
N LEU A 565 8.04 1.32 26.32
CA LEU A 565 8.73 0.76 27.49
C LEU A 565 9.51 1.82 28.28
N ILE A 566 10.17 2.76 27.61
CA ILE A 566 10.84 3.88 28.27
C ILE A 566 9.83 4.74 29.04
N ILE A 567 8.67 5.05 28.44
CA ILE A 567 7.63 5.82 29.13
C ILE A 567 7.05 5.05 30.32
N LYS A 568 6.81 3.75 30.19
CA LYS A 568 6.39 2.90 31.33
C LYS A 568 7.44 2.90 32.46
N TYR A 569 8.73 2.80 32.10
CA TYR A 569 9.82 2.84 33.06
C TYR A 569 9.90 4.17 33.80
N LEU A 570 9.89 5.29 33.07
CA LEU A 570 9.92 6.64 33.66
C LEU A 570 8.72 6.85 34.59
N TYR A 571 7.53 6.41 34.17
CA TYR A 571 6.34 6.44 35.02
C TYR A 571 6.53 5.61 36.29
N PHE A 572 6.95 4.34 36.19
CA PHE A 572 7.13 3.51 37.38
C PHE A 572 8.20 4.06 38.32
N LYS A 573 9.31 4.58 37.80
CA LYS A 573 10.35 5.20 38.62
C LYS A 573 9.90 6.47 39.33
N LEU A 574 9.18 7.37 38.64
CA LEU A 574 8.73 8.64 39.22
C LEU A 574 7.50 8.50 40.14
N PHE A 575 6.88 7.31 40.19
CA PHE A 575 5.72 6.99 41.04
C PHE A 575 6.02 5.85 42.02
N ASP A 576 7.30 5.54 42.25
CA ASP A 576 7.76 4.50 43.20
C ASP A 576 7.12 3.11 43.01
N LYS A 577 6.90 2.70 41.75
CA LYS A 577 6.37 1.39 41.37
C LYS A 577 7.48 0.44 40.93
N SER A 578 7.26 -0.86 41.14
CA SER A 578 8.20 -1.90 40.68
C SER A 578 8.32 -1.91 39.16
N CYS A 579 9.57 -1.93 38.67
CA CYS A 579 9.92 -2.06 37.26
C CYS A 579 10.23 -3.49 36.83
N GLU A 580 10.15 -4.47 37.73
CA GLU A 580 10.66 -5.84 37.50
C GLU A 580 10.04 -6.51 36.27
N ASN A 581 8.74 -6.32 36.05
CA ASN A 581 8.02 -6.89 34.92
C ASN A 581 8.47 -6.30 33.56
N LEU A 582 9.01 -5.06 33.52
CA LEU A 582 9.44 -4.42 32.27
C LEU A 582 10.70 -5.08 31.68
N LYS A 583 11.57 -5.66 32.52
CA LYS A 583 12.76 -6.40 32.06
C LYS A 583 12.39 -7.58 31.18
N ASN A 584 11.29 -8.25 31.50
CA ASN A 584 10.78 -9.37 30.72
C ASN A 584 10.16 -8.89 29.40
N GLU A 585 9.53 -7.70 29.38
CA GLU A 585 8.97 -7.11 28.16
C GLU A 585 10.05 -6.81 27.09
N LEU A 586 11.29 -6.54 27.49
CA LEU A 586 12.42 -6.30 26.57
C LEU A 586 12.65 -7.47 25.59
N SER A 587 12.42 -8.72 26.03
CA SER A 587 12.60 -9.90 25.19
C SER A 587 11.67 -9.94 23.99
N PHE A 588 10.65 -9.07 23.92
CA PHE A 588 9.85 -8.89 22.73
C PHE A 588 10.67 -8.51 21.49
N ILE A 589 11.79 -7.79 21.67
CA ILE A 589 12.71 -7.43 20.58
C ILE A 589 13.21 -8.66 19.84
N LEU A 590 13.35 -9.81 20.50
CA LEU A 590 13.78 -11.06 19.86
C LEU A 590 12.82 -11.52 18.76
N PHE A 591 11.53 -11.17 18.83
CA PHE A 591 10.57 -11.47 17.75
C PHE A 591 10.78 -10.62 16.48
N ALA A 592 11.54 -9.54 16.58
CA ALA A 592 11.95 -8.76 15.42
C ALA A 592 13.25 -9.29 14.78
N THR A 593 13.83 -10.39 15.28
CA THR A 593 15.14 -10.86 14.84
C THR A 593 15.09 -11.95 13.77
N LYS A 594 16.06 -11.92 12.85
CA LYS A 594 16.31 -12.96 11.84
C LYS A 594 17.79 -12.91 11.44
N ASN A 595 18.45 -14.08 11.32
CA ASN A 595 19.85 -14.16 10.89
C ASN A 595 20.79 -13.20 11.65
N ASN A 596 20.63 -13.07 12.98
CA ASN A 596 21.36 -12.14 13.85
C ASN A 596 21.16 -10.63 13.58
N TYR A 597 20.13 -10.27 12.80
CA TYR A 597 19.73 -8.88 12.59
C TYR A 597 18.33 -8.62 13.13
N VAL A 598 18.08 -7.36 13.47
CA VAL A 598 16.79 -6.85 13.88
C VAL A 598 16.10 -6.20 12.67
N TYR A 599 14.81 -6.47 12.52
CA TYR A 599 13.99 -6.02 11.41
C TYR A 599 12.79 -5.23 11.91
N ASP A 600 12.39 -4.21 11.15
CA ASP A 600 11.17 -3.46 11.41
C ASP A 600 9.90 -4.28 11.06
N TYR A 601 8.76 -3.64 11.23
CA TYR A 601 7.45 -4.21 10.93
C TYR A 601 7.28 -4.65 9.46
N ASP A 602 7.90 -3.93 8.53
CA ASP A 602 7.85 -4.19 7.09
C ASP A 602 8.98 -5.13 6.63
N ASN A 603 9.70 -5.74 7.59
CA ASN A 603 10.83 -6.63 7.40
C ASN A 603 12.04 -5.98 6.70
N ASN A 604 12.22 -4.67 6.86
CA ASN A 604 13.49 -4.03 6.53
C ASN A 604 14.43 -4.12 7.72
N LYS A 605 15.73 -4.30 7.47
CA LYS A 605 16.73 -4.26 8.55
C LYS A 605 16.69 -2.84 9.16
N ILE A 606 16.58 -2.74 10.47
CA ILE A 606 16.61 -1.43 11.12
C ILE A 606 17.98 -0.77 10.98
N ASP A 607 17.98 0.56 10.92
CA ASP A 607 19.17 1.37 10.74
C ASP A 607 19.97 1.55 12.05
N GLU A 608 20.98 2.43 12.01
CA GLU A 608 21.79 2.79 13.19
C GLU A 608 21.18 3.92 14.01
N SER A 609 20.03 4.50 13.64
CA SER A 609 19.53 5.72 14.29
C SER A 609 19.11 5.48 15.75
N PHE A 610 19.13 6.54 16.56
CA PHE A 610 18.61 6.49 17.93
C PHE A 610 17.10 6.26 17.97
N LEU A 611 16.34 6.97 17.13
CA LEU A 611 14.87 6.95 17.23
C LEU A 611 14.23 5.70 16.63
N ASN A 612 14.83 5.09 15.60
CA ASN A 612 14.23 3.96 14.88
C ASN A 612 15.12 2.71 14.84
N GLY A 613 16.40 2.86 15.17
CA GLY A 613 17.44 1.87 14.93
C GLY A 613 18.02 1.25 16.19
N TYR A 614 19.18 0.65 16.01
CA TYR A 614 19.86 -0.11 17.07
C TYR A 614 20.34 0.74 18.25
N GLN A 615 20.74 2.00 18.02
CA GLN A 615 21.19 2.88 19.11
C GLN A 615 20.09 3.09 20.16
N GLY A 616 18.83 3.24 19.72
CA GLY A 616 17.70 3.34 20.63
C GLY A 616 17.42 2.05 21.40
N LEU A 617 17.61 0.89 20.76
CA LEU A 617 17.43 -0.40 21.44
C LEU A 617 18.55 -0.67 22.46
N GLN A 618 19.78 -0.27 22.16
CA GLN A 618 20.88 -0.28 23.14
C GLN A 618 20.55 0.65 24.31
N PHE A 619 20.09 1.87 24.04
CA PHE A 619 19.67 2.80 25.09
C PHE A 619 18.59 2.20 25.99
N LEU A 620 17.52 1.62 25.42
CA LEU A 620 16.50 0.90 26.19
C LEU A 620 17.09 -0.23 27.05
N TYR A 621 18.05 -1.00 26.53
CA TYR A 621 18.70 -2.06 27.28
C TYR A 621 19.41 -1.53 28.54
N HIS A 622 20.12 -0.40 28.41
CA HIS A 622 20.76 0.32 29.54
C HIS A 622 19.79 1.03 30.47
N VAL A 623 18.53 1.23 30.07
CA VAL A 623 17.49 1.79 30.94
C VAL A 623 16.84 0.70 31.79
N LEU A 624 16.59 -0.47 31.19
CA LEU A 624 15.80 -1.52 31.81
C LEU A 624 16.62 -2.57 32.56
N VAL A 625 17.79 -2.97 32.03
CA VAL A 625 18.49 -4.19 32.49
C VAL A 625 19.68 -3.87 33.37
N LYS A 626 20.53 -2.97 32.91
CA LYS A 626 21.66 -2.45 33.66
C LYS A 626 21.17 -1.19 34.39
#